data_AF-A0A1D7U3N1-F1
#
_entry.id   AF-A0A1D7U3N1-F1
#
_cell.length_a   1.000
_cell.length_b   1.000
_cell.length_c   1.000
_cell.angle_alpha   90.00
_cell.angle_beta   90.00
_cell.angle_gamma   90.00
#
_symmetry.space_group_name_H-M   'P 1'
#
loop_
_entity.id
_entity.type
_entity.pdbx_description
1 polymer ?
#
loop_
_entity_poly.entity_id
_entity_poly.type
_entity_poly.pdbx_seq_one_letter_code
_entity_poly.pdbx_strand_id
1 'polypeptide(L)' 'MVEIEIGIMRRQCIDRRIESRTKLETEVRAWQRRRTASGERIRWMFSTDQARLKMAKSYPTPSLNES' A
#
# COMPACT_ATOMS: atom_id res chain seq x y z
N MET A 1 -2.35 -2.16 4.12
CA MET A 1 -2.13 -0.70 3.91
C MET A 1 -1.15 -0.46 2.76
N VAL A 2 0.03 -1.08 2.79
CA VAL A 2 1.04 -1.04 1.71
C VAL A 2 0.56 -1.66 0.39
N GLU A 3 -0.28 -2.70 0.44
CA GLU A 3 -0.74 -3.43 -0.76
C GLU A 3 -1.56 -2.56 -1.73
N ILE A 4 -2.35 -1.62 -1.21
CA ILE A 4 -3.15 -0.69 -2.06
C ILE A 4 -2.21 0.24 -2.82
N GLU A 5 -1.16 0.75 -2.17
CA GLU A 5 -0.17 1.61 -2.80
C GLU A 5 0.66 0.85 -3.83
N ILE A 6 1.02 -0.41 -3.56
CA ILE A 6 1.68 -1.28 -4.54
C ILE A 6 0.78 -1.48 -5.78
N GLY A 7 -0.52 -1.67 -5.60
CA GLY A 7 -1.47 -1.80 -6.72
C GLY A 7 -1.60 -0.53 -7.57
N ILE A 8 -1.57 0.65 -6.94
CA ILE A 8 -1.57 1.94 -7.65
C ILE A 8 -0.24 2.14 -8.39
N MET A 9 0.89 1.88 -7.72
CA MET A 9 2.22 1.90 -8.33
C MET A 9 2.30 0.95 -9.53
N ARG A 10 1.70 -0.24 -9.41
CA ARG A 10 1.61 -1.20 -10.51
C ARG A 10 0.98 -0.59 -11.74
N ARG A 11 -0.20 0.02 -11.59
CA ARG A 11 -0.93 0.64 -12.71
C ARG A 11 -0.30 1.92 -13.23
N GLN A 12 0.35 2.72 -12.37
CA GLN A 12 0.82 4.06 -12.73
C GLN A 12 2.30 4.14 -13.12
N CYS A 13 3.12 3.20 -12.65
CA CYS A 13 4.58 3.26 -12.78
C CYS A 13 5.17 2.02 -13.46
N ILE A 14 4.64 0.84 -13.19
CA ILE A 14 5.24 -0.44 -13.63
C ILE A 14 4.27 -1.32 -14.43
N ASP A 15 3.34 -0.71 -15.16
CA ASP A 15 2.38 -1.40 -16.06
C ASP A 15 3.05 -1.92 -17.34
N ARG A 16 4.34 -1.64 -17.51
CA ARG A 16 5.18 -2.06 -18.63
C ARG A 16 6.40 -2.82 -18.13
N ARG A 17 6.96 -3.67 -18.99
CA ARG A 17 8.24 -4.32 -18.71
C ARG A 17 9.35 -3.28 -18.67
N ILE A 18 10.12 -3.26 -17.58
CA ILE A 18 11.33 -2.47 -17.43
C ILE A 18 12.50 -3.45 -17.32
N GLU A 19 13.36 -3.45 -18.33
CA GLU A 19 14.44 -4.43 -18.49
C GLU A 19 15.59 -4.27 -17.49
N SER A 20 15.86 -3.03 -17.05
CA SER A 20 16.97 -2.69 -16.17
C SER A 20 16.48 -2.36 -14.78
N ARG A 21 17.09 -2.99 -13.77
CA ARG A 21 16.85 -2.69 -12.36
C ARG A 21 17.11 -1.22 -12.02
N THR A 22 18.17 -0.63 -12.53
CA THR A 22 18.50 0.79 -12.29
C THR A 22 17.40 1.72 -12.82
N LYS A 23 16.84 1.39 -13.99
CA LYS A 23 15.74 2.14 -14.58
C LYS A 23 14.45 1.98 -13.75
N LEU A 24 14.17 0.76 -13.29
CA LEU A 24 13.05 0.47 -12.40
C LEU A 24 13.12 1.27 -11.10
N GLU A 25 14.28 1.27 -10.42
CA GLU A 25 14.48 2.00 -9.17
C GLU A 25 14.33 3.51 -9.36
N THR A 26 14.80 4.05 -10.49
CA THR A 26 14.68 5.47 -10.82
C THR A 26 13.22 5.88 -11.03
N GLU A 27 12.47 5.10 -11.79
CA GLU A 27 11.04 5.32 -12.06
C GLU A 27 10.21 5.24 -10.78
N VAL A 28 10.43 4.20 -9.95
CA VAL A 28 9.74 4.03 -8.66
C VAL A 28 10.02 5.21 -7.73
N ARG A 29 11.27 5.65 -7.60
CA ARG A 29 11.62 6.82 -6.79
C ARG A 29 10.97 8.10 -7.31
N ALA A 30 10.94 8.30 -8.62
CA ALA A 30 10.30 9.47 -9.23
C ALA A 30 8.78 9.45 -9.04
N TRP A 31 8.14 8.28 -9.18
CA TRP A 31 6.72 8.09 -8.88
C TRP A 31 6.41 8.35 -7.41
N GLN A 32 7.19 7.78 -6.49
CA GLN A 32 7.01 7.97 -5.04
C GLN A 32 7.11 9.44 -4.66
N ARG A 33 8.13 10.18 -5.16
CA ARG A 33 8.25 11.62 -4.90
C ARG A 33 7.03 12.41 -5.38
N ARG A 34 6.52 12.11 -6.59
CA ARG A 34 5.31 12.76 -7.11
C ARG A 34 4.08 12.44 -6.25
N ARG A 35 3.93 11.19 -5.81
CA ARG A 35 2.82 10.74 -4.96
C ARG A 35 2.86 11.40 -3.58
N THR A 36 4.05 11.49 -2.98
CA THR A 36 4.25 12.19 -1.70
C THR A 36 3.97 13.69 -1.85
N ALA A 37 4.46 14.31 -2.92
CA ALA A 37 4.24 15.74 -3.18
C ALA A 37 2.77 16.08 -3.49
N SER A 38 2.02 15.18 -4.13
CA SER A 38 0.59 15.40 -4.40
C SER A 38 -0.26 15.35 -3.13
N GLY A 39 0.28 14.84 -2.01
CA GLY A 39 -0.43 14.79 -0.72
C GLY A 39 -1.71 13.97 -0.74
N GLU A 40 -1.94 13.16 -1.79
CA GLU A 40 -3.16 12.38 -1.94
C GLU A 40 -3.17 11.23 -0.93
N ARG A 41 -3.89 11.45 0.17
CA ARG A 41 -4.13 10.43 1.18
C ARG A 41 -5.26 9.51 0.71
N ILE A 42 -5.13 8.22 0.99
CA ILE A 42 -6.24 7.29 0.83
C ILE A 42 -7.38 7.79 1.74
N ARG A 43 -8.51 8.17 1.14
CA ARG A 43 -9.73 8.48 1.88
C ARG A 43 -10.38 7.16 2.29
N TRP A 44 -10.12 6.75 3.53
CA TRP A 44 -10.75 5.58 4.10
C TRP A 44 -12.24 5.84 4.31
N MET A 45 -13.09 4.90 3.87
CA MET A 45 -14.54 4.99 4.04
C MET A 45 -15.01 4.51 5.43
N PHE A 46 -14.11 3.93 6.22
CA PHE A 46 -14.37 3.39 7.55
C PHE A 46 -13.12 3.52 8.42
N SER A 47 -13.30 3.56 9.73
CA SER A 47 -12.18 3.57 10.68
C SER A 47 -11.55 2.17 10.79
N THR A 48 -10.31 2.13 11.28
CA THR A 48 -9.61 0.86 11.56
C THR A 48 -10.40 -0.03 12.52
N ASP A 49 -11.10 0.56 13.49
CA ASP A 49 -11.87 -0.18 14.49
C ASP A 49 -13.11 -0.81 13.86
N GLN A 50 -13.81 -0.07 12.99
CA GLN A 50 -14.93 -0.60 12.21
C GLN A 50 -14.49 -1.74 11.29
N ALA A 51 -13.29 -1.63 10.70
CA ALA A 51 -12.70 -2.70 9.90
C ALA A 51 -12.44 -3.96 10.75
N ARG A 52 -11.83 -3.80 11.92
CA ARG A 52 -11.51 -4.90 12.84
C ARG A 52 -12.77 -5.59 13.34
N LEU A 53 -13.81 -4.84 13.70
CA LEU A 53 -15.11 -5.38 14.07
C LEU A 53 -15.70 -6.24 12.95
N LYS A 54 -15.77 -5.72 11.72
CA LYS A 54 -16.31 -6.45 10.57
C LYS A 54 -15.51 -7.71 10.23
N MET A 55 -14.19 -7.64 10.37
CA MET A 55 -13.26 -8.70 9.97
C MET A 55 -12.88 -9.65 11.11
N ALA A 56 -13.43 -9.48 12.32
CA ALA A 56 -13.03 -10.22 13.52
C ALA A 56 -13.09 -11.75 13.35
N LYS A 57 -14.04 -12.25 12.56
CA LYS A 57 -14.17 -13.68 12.25
C LYS A 57 -13.02 -14.20 11.36
N SER A 58 -12.56 -13.40 10.42
CA SER A 58 -11.52 -13.77 9.45
C SER A 58 -10.11 -13.49 9.96
N TYR A 59 -9.98 -12.51 10.85
CA TYR A 59 -8.72 -12.09 11.46
C TYR A 59 -8.92 -12.00 12.98
N PRO A 60 -8.93 -13.13 13.69
CA PRO A 60 -8.99 -13.12 15.15
C PRO A 60 -7.77 -12.38 15.68
N THR A 61 -7.97 -11.58 16.75
CA THR A 61 -6.85 -10.97 17.46
C THR A 61 -5.90 -12.07 17.91
N PRO A 62 -4.61 -12.00 17.52
CA PRO A 62 -3.63 -12.96 18.01
C PRO A 62 -3.66 -12.93 19.53
N SER A 63 -3.75 -14.10 20.18
CA SER A 63 -3.48 -14.18 21.61
C SER A 63 -2.09 -13.60 21.84
N LEU A 64 -1.99 -12.61 22.72
CA LEU A 64 -0.70 -12.24 23.31
C LEU A 64 -0.22 -13.50 24.03
N ASN A 65 0.60 -14.31 23.36
CA ASN A 65 1.38 -15.32 24.05
C ASN A 65 2.40 -14.51 24.85
N GLU A 66 2.09 -14.37 26.14
CA GLU A 66 2.99 -13.82 27.15
C GLU A 66 4.35 -14.54 27.03
N SER A 67 5.42 -13.75 26.86
CA SER A 67 6.80 -14.20 26.98
C SER A 67 7.28 -14.02 28.41
#